data_AF-A0A7C3THA3-F1
#
_entry.id   AF-A0A7C3THA3-F1
#
_cell.length_a   1.000
_cell.length_b   1.000
_cell.length_c   1.000
_cell.angle_alpha   90.00
_cell.angle_beta   90.00
_cell.angle_gamma   90.00
#
_symmetry.space_group_name_H-M   'P 1'
#
loop_
_entity.id
_entity.type
_entity.pdbx_description
1 polymer ?
#
loop_
_entity_poly.entity_id
_entity_poly.type
_entity_poly.pdbx_seq_one_letter_code
_entity_poly.pdbx_strand_id
1 'polypeptide(L)' 'MDQRYIDELTRIVGAENISTEILELEVYSRDPTVVKGKAEVVVWPKSPEDVAEILRLANKI' A
#
# COMPACT_ATOMS: atom_id res chain seq x y z
N MET A 1 10.94 -3.12 1.83
CA MET A 1 9.84 -3.78 2.52
C MET A 1 10.09 -5.27 2.47
N ASP A 2 9.86 -5.96 3.58
CA ASP A 2 9.89 -7.43 3.60
C ASP A 2 8.72 -7.98 2.77
N GLN A 3 8.98 -8.95 1.90
CA GLN A 3 7.98 -9.57 1.03
C GLN A 3 6.76 -10.08 1.81
N ARG A 4 6.98 -10.55 3.05
CA ARG A 4 5.90 -11.02 3.92
C ARG A 4 4.80 -9.98 4.12
N TYR A 5 5.15 -8.70 4.22
CA TYR A 5 4.16 -7.63 4.39
C TYR A 5 3.38 -7.35 3.10
N ILE A 6 4.02 -7.47 1.93
CA ILE A 6 3.33 -7.36 0.64
C ILE A 6 2.33 -8.50 0.49
N ASP A 7 2.72 -9.72 0.89
CA ASP A 7 1.83 -10.88 0.89
C ASP A 7 0.65 -10.70 1.87
N GLU A 8 0.89 -10.17 3.07
CA GLU A 8 -0.18 -9.88 4.04
C GLU A 8 -1.15 -8.83 3.51
N LEU A 9 -0.63 -7.72 2.94
CA LEU A 9 -1.44 -6.68 2.32
C LEU A 9 -2.24 -7.25 1.15
N THR A 10 -1.64 -8.10 0.31
CA THR A 10 -2.31 -8.77 -0.81
C THR A 10 -3.49 -9.62 -0.34
N ARG A 11 -3.35 -10.32 0.80
CA ARG A 11 -4.47 -11.07 1.41
C ARG A 11 -5.59 -10.16 1.92
N ILE A 12 -5.26 -8.96 2.40
CA ILE A 12 -6.26 -8.00 2.90
C ILE A 12 -7.05 -7.37 1.75
N VAL A 13 -6.37 -6.81 0.74
CA VAL A 13 -7.04 -6.01 -0.32
C VAL A 13 -7.39 -6.80 -1.59
N GLY A 14 -6.80 -7.99 -1.76
CA GLY A 14 -6.87 -8.78 -3.00
C GLY A 14 -5.76 -8.40 -3.99
N ALA A 15 -5.35 -9.37 -4.82
CA ALA A 15 -4.23 -9.21 -5.75
C ALA A 15 -4.45 -8.12 -6.81
N GLU A 16 -5.70 -7.81 -7.12
CA GLU A 16 -6.07 -6.75 -8.06
C GLU A 16 -6.04 -5.34 -7.46
N ASN A 17 -5.90 -5.21 -6.13
CA ASN A 17 -5.91 -3.93 -5.42
C ASN A 17 -4.59 -3.62 -4.70
N ILE A 18 -3.48 -4.12 -5.23
CA ILE A 18 -2.13 -3.83 -4.75
C ILE A 18 -1.20 -3.68 -5.94
N SER A 19 -0.23 -2.76 -5.84
CA SER A 19 0.78 -2.58 -6.89
C SER A 19 2.14 -2.25 -6.32
N THR A 20 3.16 -2.81 -6.96
CA THR A 20 4.58 -2.47 -6.78
C THR A 20 5.18 -1.93 -8.08
N GLU A 21 4.35 -1.67 -9.09
CA GLU A 21 4.78 -1.17 -10.39
C GLU A 21 5.33 0.25 -10.28
N ILE A 22 6.45 0.50 -10.98
CA ILE A 22 7.16 1.78 -10.92
C ILE A 22 6.24 2.95 -11.28
N LEU A 23 5.35 2.75 -12.26
CA LEU A 23 4.41 3.79 -12.69
C LEU A 23 3.45 4.19 -11.56
N GLU A 24 2.85 3.21 -10.89
CA GLU A 24 1.91 3.47 -9.80
C GLU A 24 2.61 4.11 -8.60
N LEU A 25 3.81 3.61 -8.24
CA LEU A 25 4.63 4.21 -7.20
C LEU A 25 4.97 5.67 -7.53
N GLU A 26 5.29 5.99 -8.79
CA GLU A 26 5.57 7.37 -9.20
C GLU A 26 4.33 8.26 -9.06
N VAL A 27 3.18 7.80 -9.55
CA VAL A 27 1.92 8.56 -9.52
C VAL A 27 1.51 8.88 -8.09
N TYR A 28 1.53 7.88 -7.20
CA TYR A 28 1.08 8.04 -5.80
C TYR A 28 2.16 8.58 -4.86
N SER A 29 3.40 8.74 -5.32
CA SER A 29 4.47 9.34 -4.53
C SER A 29 4.41 10.86 -4.42
N ARG A 30 3.52 11.53 -5.15
CA ARG A 30 3.47 12.98 -5.25
C ARG A 30 2.12 13.52 -4.82
N ASP A 31 2.16 14.67 -4.17
CA ASP A 31 1.02 15.56 -4.01
C ASP A 31 1.35 16.88 -4.75
N PRO A 32 0.51 17.93 -4.66
CA PRO A 32 0.82 19.23 -5.29
C PRO A 32 2.05 19.95 -4.73
N THR A 33 2.80 19.35 -3.80
CA THR A 33 4.04 19.91 -3.26
C THR A 33 5.26 19.47 -4.08
N VAL A 34 6.43 20.00 -3.72
CA VAL A 34 7.71 19.62 -4.33
C VAL A 34 8.31 18.35 -3.73
N VAL A 35 7.72 17.83 -2.64
CA VAL A 35 8.25 16.67 -1.92
C VAL A 35 7.69 15.40 -2.54
N LYS A 36 8.56 14.41 -2.70
CA LYS A 36 8.19 13.09 -3.21
C LYS A 36 8.36 12.03 -2.12
N GLY A 37 7.30 11.26 -1.88
CA GLY A 37 7.32 10.07 -1.04
C GLY A 37 8.12 8.93 -1.69
N LYS A 38 8.59 8.00 -0.86
CA LYS A 38 9.30 6.79 -1.31
C LYS A 38 8.56 5.55 -0.83
N ALA A 39 7.33 5.39 -1.31
CA ALA A 39 6.54 4.20 -1.02
C ALA A 39 7.17 2.98 -1.72
N GLU A 40 6.96 1.80 -1.13
CA GLU A 40 7.40 0.52 -1.69
C GLU A 40 6.21 -0.29 -2.25
N VAL A 41 4.99 0.12 -1.93
CA VAL A 41 3.73 -0.50 -2.35
C VAL A 41 2.60 0.52 -2.32
N VAL A 42 1.65 0.40 -3.25
CA VAL A 42 0.36 1.10 -3.23
C VAL A 42 -0.75 0.07 -3.03
N VAL A 43 -1.74 0.39 -2.19
CA VAL A 43 -2.90 -0.46 -1.92
C VAL A 43 -4.19 0.33 -2.11
N TRP A 44 -5.22 -0.31 -2.65
CA TRP A 44 -6.55 0.29 -2.86
C TRP A 44 -7.61 -0.49 -2.06
N PRO A 45 -7.78 -0.20 -0.76
CA PRO A 45 -8.77 -0.90 0.06
C PRO A 45 -10.19 -0.69 -0.49
N LYS A 46 -11.01 -1.74 -0.47
CA LYS A 46 -12.38 -1.73 -0.98
C LYS A 46 -13.42 -1.52 0.11
N SER A 47 -13.02 -1.66 1.38
CA SER A 47 -13.90 -1.55 2.54
C SER A 47 -13.22 -0.84 3.72
N PRO A 48 -14.00 -0.24 4.65
CA PRO A 48 -13.47 0.23 5.93
C PRO A 48 -12.77 -0.87 6.73
N GLU A 49 -13.20 -2.13 6.59
CA GLU A 49 -12.60 -3.30 7.24
C GLU A 49 -11.18 -3.56 6.72
N ASP A 50 -10.94 -3.43 5.40
CA ASP A 50 -9.61 -3.55 4.80
C ASP A 50 -8.67 -2.49 5.40
N VAL A 51 -9.15 -1.24 5.53
CA VAL A 51 -8.38 -0.15 6.16
C VAL A 51 -8.03 -0.49 7.60
N ALA A 52 -8.99 -0.99 8.38
CA ALA A 52 -8.77 -1.37 9.77
C ALA A 52 -7.72 -2.50 9.89
N GLU A 53 -7.77 -3.51 9.02
CA GLU A 53 -6.79 -4.60 8.99
C GLU A 53 -5.39 -4.12 8.58
N ILE A 54 -5.28 -3.25 7.57
CA ILE A 54 -4.01 -2.63 7.16
C ILE A 54 -3.38 -1.87 8.34
N LEU A 55 -4.17 -1.07 9.05
CA LEU A 55 -3.68 -0.32 10.21
C LEU A 55 -3.26 -1.24 11.37
N ARG A 56 -4.00 -2.33 11.61
CA ARG A 56 -3.61 -3.36 12.60
C ARG A 56 -2.31 -4.06 12.22
N LEU A 57 -2.10 -4.34 10.94
CA LEU A 57 -0.83 -4.87 10.43
C LEU A 57 0.31 -3.88 10.68
N ALA A 58 0.13 -2.62 10.26
CA ALA A 58 1.14 -1.58 10.39
C ALA A 58 1.56 -1.33 11.85
N ASN A 59 0.64 -1.43 12.81
CA ASN A 59 0.95 -1.24 14.24
C ASN A 59 1.76 -2.39 14.88
N LYS A 60 2.00 -3.49 14.16
CA LYS A 60 2.82 -4.61 14.64
C LYS A 60 4.28 -4.54 14.14
N ILE A 61 4.61 -3.48 13.39
CA ILE A 61 5.89 -3.29 12.70
C ILE A 61 6.70 -2.21 13.41
#